data_AF-A0A9W3DU80-F1
#
_entry.id   AF-A0A9W3DU80-F1
#
_cell.length_a   1.000
_cell.length_b   1.000
_cell.length_c   1.000
_cell.angle_alpha   90.00
_cell.angle_beta   90.00
_cell.angle_gamma   90.00
#
_symmetry.space_group_name_H-M   'P 1'
#
loop_
_entity.id
_entity.type
_entity.pdbx_description
1 polymer ?
#
loop_
_entity_poly.entity_id
_entity_poly.type
_entity_poly.pdbx_seq_one_letter_code
_entity_poly.pdbx_strand_id
1 'polypeptide(L)'
;MEVVEEPPGDQLKLKSLMLRLSEENDPSLQLTGLTELCEVLSFCTEDSLSGVMADVLSRVLVKLAKDESNGDIMLLAIRVITYLCDVYPRSVVFLVKHETIPALCQRLLAIEYLDVAEQLKSRT
;
A
#
# COMPACT_ATOMS: atom_id res chain seq x y z
N MET A 1 -11.36 -23.02 30.45
CA MET A 1 -10.46 -21.86 30.50
C MET A 1 -10.11 -21.56 29.06
N GLU A 2 -10.95 -20.75 28.40
CA GLU A 2 -10.67 -20.31 27.04
C GLU A 2 -9.43 -19.41 27.13
N VAL A 3 -8.35 -19.84 26.48
CA VAL A 3 -7.18 -19.01 26.24
C VAL A 3 -7.63 -17.99 25.22
N VAL A 4 -8.16 -16.86 25.69
CA VAL A 4 -8.36 -15.68 24.84
C VAL A 4 -6.95 -15.17 24.57
N GLU A 5 -6.35 -15.62 23.47
CA GLU A 5 -5.16 -14.98 22.92
C GLU A 5 -5.54 -13.51 22.67
N GLU A 6 -5.04 -12.62 23.53
CA GLU A 6 -5.04 -11.20 23.22
C GLU A 6 -4.36 -11.03 21.86
N PRO A 7 -4.99 -10.35 20.89
CA PRO A 7 -4.30 -10.06 19.65
C PRO A 7 -3.05 -9.25 20.03
N PRO A 8 -1.85 -9.62 19.51
CA PRO A 8 -0.63 -8.88 19.79
C PRO A 8 -0.89 -7.40 19.49
N GLY A 9 -0.45 -6.49 20.38
CA GLY A 9 -0.80 -5.06 20.30
C GLY A 9 -0.56 -4.43 18.91
N ASP A 10 0.33 -5.03 18.13
CA ASP A 10 0.62 -4.72 16.73
C ASP A 10 -0.60 -4.86 15.81
N GLN A 11 -1.49 -5.83 16.03
CA GLN A 11 -2.74 -5.98 15.25
C GLN A 11 -3.73 -4.86 15.52
N LEU A 12 -3.83 -4.37 16.76
CA LEU A 12 -4.69 -3.24 17.12
C LEU A 12 -4.15 -1.95 16.50
N LYS A 13 -2.83 -1.76 16.56
CA LYS A 13 -2.13 -0.64 15.91
C LYS A 13 -2.30 -0.68 14.38
N LEU A 14 -2.18 -1.86 13.78
CA LEU A 14 -2.37 -2.04 12.34
C LEU A 14 -3.80 -1.69 11.92
N LYS A 15 -4.81 -2.20 12.65
CA LYS A 15 -6.22 -1.89 12.38
C LYS A 15 -6.52 -0.39 12.51
N SER A 16 -5.98 0.28 13.52
CA SER A 16 -6.19 1.73 13.69
C SER A 16 -5.52 2.53 12.56
N LEU A 17 -4.31 2.14 12.13
CA LEU A 17 -3.63 2.76 10.99
C LEU A 17 -4.40 2.58 9.68
N MET A 18 -4.94 1.39 9.45
CA MET A 18 -5.76 1.12 8.27
C MET A 18 -7.04 1.96 8.23
N LEU A 19 -7.73 2.08 9.36
CA LEU A 19 -8.92 2.93 9.46
C LEU A 19 -8.57 4.40 9.18
N ARG A 20 -7.49 4.90 9.80
CA ARG A 20 -6.97 6.26 9.55
C ARG A 20 -6.70 6.49 8.07
N LEU A 21 -5.92 5.61 7.42
CA LEU A 21 -5.58 5.74 5.99
C LEU A 21 -6.79 5.63 5.06
N SER A 22 -7.86 4.94 5.48
CA SER A 22 -9.05 4.78 4.64
C SER A 22 -9.92 6.04 4.57
N GLU A 23 -9.93 6.85 5.64
CA GLU A 23 -10.74 8.07 5.77
C GLU A 23 -9.92 9.35 5.53
N GLU A 24 -8.59 9.26 5.60
CA GLU A 24 -7.69 10.39 5.44
C GLU A 24 -7.62 10.89 3.99
N ASN A 25 -7.71 12.21 3.82
CA ASN A 25 -7.56 12.89 2.53
C ASN A 25 -6.42 13.92 2.54
N ASP A 26 -5.86 14.24 3.71
CA ASP A 26 -4.69 15.11 3.80
C ASP A 26 -3.42 14.35 3.37
N PRO A 27 -2.68 14.86 2.35
CA PRO A 27 -1.49 14.18 1.85
C PRO A 27 -0.39 13.98 2.90
N SER A 28 -0.21 14.91 3.83
CA SER A 28 0.85 14.81 4.85
C SER A 28 0.52 13.72 5.88
N LEU A 29 -0.76 13.59 6.23
CA LEU A 29 -1.24 12.54 7.13
C LEU A 29 -1.23 11.16 6.44
N GLN A 30 -1.54 11.09 5.14
CA GLN A 30 -1.40 9.87 4.34
C GLN A 30 0.06 9.40 4.28
N LEU A 31 1.01 10.30 4.00
CA LEU A 31 2.45 9.98 3.99
C LEU A 31 2.93 9.46 5.35
N THR A 32 2.51 10.12 6.43
CA THR A 32 2.84 9.71 7.80
C THR A 32 2.26 8.32 8.10
N GLY A 33 0.99 8.10 7.78
CA GLY A 33 0.32 6.82 7.98
C GLY A 33 0.94 5.67 7.17
N LEU A 34 1.30 5.91 5.91
CA LEU A 34 1.96 4.93 5.05
C LEU A 34 3.37 4.58 5.55
N THR A 35 4.10 5.55 6.08
CA THR A 35 5.43 5.34 6.69
C THR A 35 5.32 4.49 7.95
N GLU A 36 4.41 4.86 8.85
CA GLU A 36 4.16 4.09 10.08
C GLU A 36 3.68 2.67 9.76
N LEU A 37 2.85 2.52 8.72
CA LEU A 37 2.39 1.22 8.25
C LEU A 37 3.53 0.36 7.68
N CYS A 38 4.48 0.93 6.94
CA CYS A 38 5.68 0.22 6.48
C CYS A 38 6.48 -0.33 7.66
N GLU A 39 6.68 0.49 8.69
CA GLU A 39 7.41 0.08 9.90
C GLU A 39 6.69 -1.08 10.58
N VAL A 40 5.39 -0.95 10.84
CA VAL A 40 4.61 -2.02 11.50
C VAL A 40 4.63 -3.31 10.68
N LEU A 41 4.40 -3.24 9.37
CA LEU A 41 4.41 -4.43 8.51
C LEU A 41 5.78 -5.10 8.45
N SER A 42 6.88 -4.36 8.57
CA SER A 42 8.24 -4.93 8.54
C SER A 42 8.53 -5.87 9.72
N PHE A 43 7.76 -5.78 10.80
CA PHE A 43 7.83 -6.69 11.96
C PHE A 43 6.70 -7.71 12.00
N CYS A 44 5.71 -7.60 11.11
CA CYS A 44 4.59 -8.53 11.05
C CYS A 44 5.02 -9.88 10.47
N THR A 45 4.32 -10.93 10.90
CA THR A 45 4.44 -12.29 10.34
C THR A 45 3.13 -12.69 9.66
N GLU A 46 3.11 -13.80 8.92
CA GLU A 46 1.92 -14.25 8.19
C GLU A 46 0.69 -14.40 9.11
N ASP A 47 0.88 -14.89 10.33
CA ASP A 47 -0.18 -15.07 11.34
C ASP A 47 -0.71 -13.74 11.93
N SER A 48 0.03 -12.64 11.73
CA SER A 48 -0.39 -11.30 12.17
C SER A 48 -1.51 -10.72 11.31
N LEU A 49 -1.76 -11.30 10.12
CA LEU A 49 -2.69 -10.77 9.13
C LEU A 49 -3.83 -11.76 8.85
N SER A 50 -5.06 -11.25 8.92
CA SER A 50 -6.24 -12.00 8.44
C SER A 50 -6.55 -11.67 6.99
N GLY A 51 -7.21 -12.59 6.28
CA GLY A 51 -7.64 -12.36 4.90
C GLY A 51 -8.55 -11.14 4.74
N VAL A 52 -9.38 -10.83 5.74
CA VAL A 52 -10.23 -9.62 5.76
C VAL A 52 -9.38 -8.36 5.85
N MET A 53 -8.36 -8.35 6.71
CA MET A 53 -7.42 -7.24 6.81
C MET A 53 -6.64 -7.06 5.51
N ALA A 54 -6.17 -8.15 4.91
CA ALA A 54 -5.47 -8.10 3.63
C ALA A 54 -6.36 -7.55 2.50
N ASP A 55 -7.66 -7.90 2.44
CA ASP A 55 -8.59 -7.35 1.43
C ASP A 55 -8.81 -5.84 1.60
N VAL A 56 -9.05 -5.39 2.83
CA VAL A 56 -9.25 -3.96 3.14
C VAL A 56 -7.98 -3.17 2.84
N LEU A 57 -6.83 -3.68 3.28
CA LEU A 57 -5.55 -3.02 3.07
C LEU A 57 -5.21 -2.94 1.58
N SER A 58 -5.39 -4.03 0.84
CA SER A 58 -5.17 -4.05 -0.62
C SER A 58 -6.01 -3.00 -1.32
N ARG A 59 -7.29 -2.84 -0.95
CA ARG A 59 -8.17 -1.82 -1.53
C ARG A 59 -7.67 -0.40 -1.28
N VAL A 60 -7.30 -0.09 -0.04
CA VAL A 60 -6.81 1.25 0.34
C VAL A 60 -5.49 1.55 -0.36
N LEU A 61 -4.55 0.61 -0.36
CA LEU A 61 -3.24 0.80 -0.99
C LEU A 61 -3.34 0.95 -2.51
N VAL A 62 -4.21 0.20 -3.17
CA VAL A 62 -4.40 0.37 -4.62
C VAL A 62 -5.04 1.71 -4.95
N LYS A 63 -5.98 2.19 -4.12
CA LYS A 63 -6.53 3.55 -4.28
C LYS A 63 -5.42 4.61 -4.18
N LEU A 64 -4.54 4.50 -3.17
CA LEU A 64 -3.42 5.43 -2.98
C LEU A 64 -2.34 5.30 -4.07
N ALA A 65 -2.08 4.09 -4.56
CA ALA A 65 -1.15 3.84 -5.66
C ALA A 65 -1.68 4.34 -7.02
N LYS A 66 -2.99 4.57 -7.15
CA LYS A 66 -3.62 5.21 -8.30
C LYS A 66 -3.66 6.74 -8.18
N ASP A 67 -3.23 7.32 -7.05
CA ASP A 67 -3.23 8.77 -6.86
C ASP A 67 -2.04 9.41 -7.58
N GLU A 68 -2.31 9.95 -8.77
CA GLU A 68 -1.32 10.64 -9.60
C GLU A 68 -0.95 12.05 -9.08
N SER A 69 -1.73 12.60 -8.14
CA SER A 69 -1.50 13.96 -7.62
C SER A 69 -0.26 14.07 -6.74
N ASN A 70 0.17 12.95 -6.14
CA ASN A 70 1.29 12.90 -5.22
C ASN A 70 2.15 11.64 -5.46
N GLY A 71 3.31 11.86 -6.10
CA GLY A 71 4.25 10.79 -6.41
C GLY A 71 4.80 10.07 -5.17
N ASP A 72 4.97 10.76 -4.05
CA ASP A 72 5.52 10.17 -2.81
C ASP A 72 4.51 9.23 -2.15
N ILE A 73 3.23 9.61 -2.12
CA ILE A 73 2.13 8.76 -1.62
C ILE A 73 2.04 7.49 -2.44
N MET A 74 2.08 7.64 -3.76
CA MET A 74 2.04 6.53 -4.69
C MET A 74 3.22 5.57 -4.46
N LEU A 75 4.46 6.09 -4.39
CA LEU A 75 5.66 5.27 -4.17
C LEU A 75 5.62 4.53 -2.84
N LEU A 76 5.21 5.21 -1.77
CA LEU A 76 5.05 4.58 -0.45
C LEU A 76 3.95 3.52 -0.48
N ALA A 77 2.81 3.77 -1.13
CA ALA A 77 1.74 2.78 -1.26
C ALA A 77 2.24 1.51 -1.99
N ILE A 78 2.99 1.66 -3.08
CA ILE A 78 3.59 0.52 -3.81
C ILE A 78 4.59 -0.24 -2.92
N ARG A 79 5.39 0.47 -2.12
CA ARG A 79 6.30 -0.14 -1.14
C ARG A 79 5.55 -0.94 -0.09
N VAL A 80 4.46 -0.40 0.45
CA VAL A 80 3.59 -1.12 1.41
C VAL A 80 2.97 -2.35 0.75
N ILE A 81 2.52 -2.26 -0.50
CA ILE A 81 2.00 -3.41 -1.27
C ILE A 81 3.05 -4.53 -1.36
N THR A 82 4.32 -4.16 -1.56
CA THR A 82 5.43 -5.12 -1.61
C THR A 82 5.61 -5.81 -0.26
N TYR A 83 5.67 -5.05 0.84
CA TYR A 83 5.74 -5.64 2.18
C TYR A 83 4.53 -6.52 2.53
N LEU A 84 3.33 -6.15 2.09
CA LEU A 84 2.14 -6.98 2.27
C LEU A 84 2.25 -8.31 1.51
N CYS A 85 2.82 -8.31 0.30
CA CYS A 85 3.07 -9.54 -0.45
C CYS A 85 4.14 -10.41 0.21
N ASP A 86 5.19 -9.80 0.76
CA ASP A 86 6.28 -10.51 1.42
C ASP A 86 5.82 -11.18 2.72
N VAL A 87 5.05 -10.46 3.54
CA VAL A 87 4.57 -10.94 4.85
C VAL A 87 3.34 -11.85 4.70
N TYR A 88 2.47 -11.57 3.72
CA TYR A 88 1.25 -12.33 3.49
C TYR A 88 1.05 -12.61 1.99
N PRO A 89 1.73 -13.63 1.42
CA PRO A 89 1.69 -13.92 -0.01
C PRO A 89 0.29 -14.17 -0.58
N ARG A 90 -0.65 -14.64 0.26
CA ARG A 90 -2.07 -14.79 -0.14
C ARG A 90 -2.76 -13.47 -0.45
N SER A 91 -2.19 -12.31 -0.06
CA SER A 91 -2.74 -10.98 -0.35
C SER A 91 -2.84 -10.67 -1.85
N VAL A 92 -2.02 -11.32 -2.68
CA VAL A 92 -1.98 -11.12 -4.13
C VAL A 92 -3.36 -11.31 -4.78
N VAL A 93 -4.18 -12.24 -4.27
CA VAL A 93 -5.54 -12.45 -4.78
C VAL A 93 -6.42 -11.21 -4.60
N PHE A 94 -6.25 -10.48 -3.50
CA PHE A 94 -6.99 -9.24 -3.22
C PHE A 94 -6.44 -8.08 -4.05
N LEU A 95 -5.12 -7.98 -4.21
CA LEU A 95 -4.48 -6.98 -5.05
C LEU A 95 -4.97 -7.08 -6.51
N VAL A 96 -4.99 -8.30 -7.07
CA VAL A 96 -5.53 -8.54 -8.42
C VAL A 96 -7.01 -8.17 -8.49
N LYS A 97 -7.80 -8.56 -7.49
CA LYS A 97 -9.24 -8.22 -7.40
C LYS A 97 -9.49 -6.71 -7.37
N HIS A 98 -8.60 -5.93 -6.75
CA HIS A 98 -8.71 -4.46 -6.68
C HIS A 98 -7.97 -3.73 -7.81
N GLU A 99 -7.53 -4.46 -8.86
CA GLU A 99 -6.88 -3.91 -10.06
C GLU A 99 -5.51 -3.26 -9.80
N THR A 100 -4.67 -3.87 -8.95
CA THR A 100 -3.28 -3.40 -8.76
C THR A 100 -2.46 -3.46 -10.05
N ILE A 101 -2.62 -4.52 -10.86
CA ILE A 101 -1.79 -4.72 -12.06
C ILE A 101 -1.97 -3.57 -13.07
N PRO A 102 -3.20 -3.19 -13.48
CA PRO A 102 -3.39 -2.01 -14.34
C PRO A 102 -2.80 -0.72 -13.76
N ALA A 103 -2.93 -0.49 -12.46
CA ALA A 103 -2.37 0.70 -11.80
C ALA A 103 -0.84 0.77 -11.93
N LEU A 104 -0.15 -0.35 -11.67
CA LEU A 104 1.30 -0.43 -11.82
C LEU A 104 1.75 -0.29 -13.27
N CYS A 105 1.07 -0.94 -14.22
CA CYS A 105 1.40 -0.86 -15.65
C CYS A 105 1.22 0.56 -16.19
N GLN A 106 0.13 1.24 -15.85
CA GLN A 106 -0.08 2.64 -16.24
C GLN A 106 1.07 3.52 -15.75
N ARG A 107 1.60 3.26 -14.55
CA ARG A 107 2.68 4.08 -14.00
C ARG A 107 4.04 3.80 -14.62
N LEU A 108 4.36 2.54 -14.89
CA LEU A 108 5.58 2.18 -15.62
C LEU A 108 5.59 2.82 -17.01
N LEU A 109 4.45 2.80 -17.71
CA LEU A 109 4.31 3.48 -18.99
C LEU A 109 4.50 5.00 -18.85
N ALA A 110 3.93 5.63 -17.81
CA ALA A 110 4.10 7.06 -17.58
C ALA A 110 5.57 7.47 -17.35
N ILE A 111 6.38 6.63 -16.70
CA ILE A 111 7.83 6.87 -16.54
C ILE A 111 8.54 6.79 -17.90
N GLU A 112 8.26 5.74 -18.69
CA GLU A 112 8.84 5.57 -20.03
C GLU A 112 8.53 6.76 -20.94
N TYR A 113 7.30 7.28 -20.92
CA TYR A 113 6.92 8.45 -21.72
C TYR A 113 7.54 9.77 -21.22
N LEU A 114 7.83 9.89 -19.92
CA LEU A 114 8.48 11.08 -19.37
C LEU A 114 9.94 11.17 -19.84
N ASP A 115 10.65 10.04 -19.83
CA ASP A 115 12.00 9.93 -20.37
C ASP A 115 12.03 10.26 -21.87
N VAL A 116 11.06 9.76 -22.64
CA VAL A 116 10.90 10.09 -24.07
C VAL A 116 10.60 11.57 -24.27
N ALA A 117 9.73 12.18 -23.44
CA ALA A 117 9.41 13.60 -23.52
C ALA A 117 10.62 14.49 -23.20
N GLU A 118 11.48 14.10 -22.25
CA GLU A 118 12.74 14.80 -21.95
C GLU A 118 13.75 14.69 -23.11
N GLN A 119 13.87 13.51 -23.72
CA GLN A 119 14.73 13.31 -24.90
C GLN A 119 14.31 14.20 -26.08
N LEU A 120 13.01 14.43 -26.27
CA LEU A 120 12.52 15.32 -27.32
C LEU A 120 12.76 16.80 -27.00
N LYS A 121 12.60 17.22 -25.74
CA LYS A 121 12.90 18.61 -25.32
C LYS A 121 14.37 18.98 -25.49
N SER A 122 15.30 18.04 -25.26
CA SER A 122 16.75 18.31 -25.34
C SER A 122 17.30 18.40 -26.77
N ARG A 123 16.51 17.99 -27.79
CA ARG A 123 16.89 18.00 -29.20
C ARG A 123 16.33 19.19 -30.01
N THR A 124 15.59 20.08 -29.36
CA THR A 124 15.12 21.38 -29.90
C THR A 124 15.77 22.52 -29.15
#